data_AF-A0A1W9W028-F1
#
_entry.id   AF-A0A1W9W028-F1
#
_cell.length_a   1.000
_cell.length_b   1.000
_cell.length_c   1.000
_cell.angle_alpha   90.00
_cell.angle_beta   90.00
_cell.angle_gamma   90.00
#
_symmetry.space_group_name_H-M   'P 1'
#
loop_
_entity.id
_entity.type
_entity.pdbx_description
1 polymer ?
#
loop_
_entity_poly.entity_id
_entity_poly.type
_entity_poly.pdbx_seq_one_letter_code
_entity_poly.pdbx_strand_id
1 'polypeptide(L)'
;MKRSKIKRFEYFAVVFAVACFVFCARTAKAETFCVQTSSTFQSALHTAANNGEADEIQIVQGTYTGNFTYETQEGYKLTVKGGYAAGCSSRVVSASNTILDGNSAGTVLMVDSDGGSAFECDGVTLQNGSADRGGGLRIASVNGNVTFSNNVVSGNRATEFGGGIHITSNATVTLTNNTIRNNESDYYSGGASIGGATTGTGALVLIANSIIGNTADGAVGGLMTWCNSVSITNNLFFNNSSLWYHGALLIDGSNVTKVINNTITANTSEGLGAGLTIQLDDDSDRADVYNNIIYNNTGYWEANDLAIFNDQEENGVASPVSLLNNDFDQSSAGTFIQIPFTIDPGNLNNQDPLFVSASTGDYHLLKGSPCIDTGTSTDAPVTDIVGTLRPQGQAYDMGAYEYVGIPVPDIKANSQDGSITVSSGAPISITVSLNPDNLSGQNADWWVVESAPDGVFYHFDLSLGSMVPGLLPTYQGPLFSLGTSQLLNSSDLALGTHTFYFAVDLNMNGTLDMNSIYYDRVNISVTAP
;
A
#
# COMPACT_ATOMS: atom_id res chain seq x y z
N MET A 1 -43.82 15.17 88.14
CA MET A 1 -43.60 13.82 88.71
C MET A 1 -43.57 12.82 87.55
N LYS A 2 -42.44 12.13 87.33
CA LYS A 2 -42.19 10.97 86.42
C LYS A 2 -42.37 11.24 84.90
N ARG A 3 -41.27 11.26 84.12
CA ARG A 3 -40.66 10.15 83.31
C ARG A 3 -41.60 9.73 82.15
N SER A 4 -41.19 9.63 80.88
CA SER A 4 -39.91 9.12 80.35
C SER A 4 -39.73 9.35 78.84
N LYS A 5 -38.47 9.61 78.43
CA LYS A 5 -37.70 9.01 77.30
C LYS A 5 -38.23 9.19 75.85
N ILE A 6 -37.45 9.43 74.80
CA ILE A 6 -36.01 9.39 74.49
C ILE A 6 -35.81 9.94 73.05
N LYS A 7 -34.75 10.73 72.82
CA LYS A 7 -33.85 10.85 71.63
C LYS A 7 -34.48 11.09 70.21
N ARG A 8 -33.92 11.85 69.27
CA ARG A 8 -32.54 12.32 68.99
C ARG A 8 -32.56 13.24 67.74
N PHE A 9 -31.55 14.11 67.67
CA PHE A 9 -30.84 14.66 66.50
C PHE A 9 -31.45 15.73 65.58
N GLU A 10 -30.57 16.70 65.35
CA GLU A 10 -30.61 17.98 64.63
C GLU A 10 -30.58 17.83 63.09
N TYR A 11 -31.07 18.84 62.34
CA TYR A 11 -30.39 19.64 61.29
C TYR A 11 -31.36 20.26 60.25
N PHE A 12 -31.20 21.57 60.03
CA PHE A 12 -31.27 22.35 58.77
C PHE A 12 -32.57 22.52 57.95
N ALA A 13 -32.83 23.78 57.58
CA ALA A 13 -33.09 24.18 56.19
C ALA A 13 -32.82 25.69 55.99
N VAL A 14 -31.75 26.04 55.27
CA VAL A 14 -31.55 27.35 54.62
C VAL A 14 -31.65 27.13 53.12
N VAL A 15 -32.48 27.93 52.47
CA VAL A 15 -32.84 27.88 51.05
C VAL A 15 -31.69 28.41 50.19
N PHE A 16 -31.30 27.67 49.15
CA PHE A 16 -30.45 28.16 48.05
C PHE A 16 -31.26 28.11 46.74
N ALA A 17 -31.34 29.26 46.05
CA ALA A 17 -31.93 29.38 44.73
C ALA A 17 -30.91 28.94 43.67
N VAL A 18 -31.32 28.00 42.80
CA VAL A 18 -30.54 27.54 41.64
C VAL A 18 -31.03 28.31 40.41
N ALA A 19 -30.16 29.16 39.86
CA ALA A 19 -30.31 29.68 38.51
C ALA A 19 -29.95 28.58 37.51
N CYS A 20 -30.93 28.08 36.76
CA CYS A 20 -30.72 27.15 35.65
C CYS A 20 -30.06 27.90 34.47
N PHE A 21 -28.75 27.74 34.31
CA PHE A 21 -28.11 27.94 33.01
C PHE A 21 -28.52 26.77 32.11
N VAL A 22 -29.46 27.02 31.21
CA VAL A 22 -29.73 26.11 30.10
C VAL A 22 -28.54 26.21 29.15
N PHE A 23 -27.58 25.29 29.29
CA PHE A 23 -26.63 24.98 28.22
C PHE A 23 -27.44 24.40 27.07
N CYS A 24 -27.80 25.24 26.11
CA CYS A 24 -28.28 24.77 24.81
C CYS A 24 -27.05 24.20 24.11
N ALA A 25 -26.82 22.90 24.21
CA ALA A 25 -25.86 22.21 23.37
C ALA A 25 -26.31 22.41 21.93
N ARG A 26 -25.66 23.34 21.22
CA ARG A 26 -25.79 23.43 19.77
C ARG A 26 -25.32 22.09 19.24
N THR A 27 -26.22 21.35 18.61
CA THR A 27 -25.83 20.25 17.74
C THR A 27 -24.98 20.88 16.65
N ALA A 28 -23.68 20.61 16.65
CA ALA A 28 -22.78 21.02 15.58
C ALA A 28 -23.35 20.43 14.29
N LYS A 29 -23.98 21.27 13.46
CA LYS A 29 -24.25 20.88 12.08
C LYS A 29 -22.91 20.98 11.35
N ALA A 30 -22.68 20.08 10.42
CA ALA A 30 -21.57 20.25 9.50
C ALA A 30 -22.06 21.14 8.36
N GLU A 31 -21.35 22.23 8.05
CA GLU A 31 -21.64 23.02 6.84
C GLU A 31 -20.99 22.33 5.64
N THR A 32 -21.67 22.36 4.49
CA THR A 32 -21.15 21.77 3.25
C THR A 32 -21.14 22.81 2.15
N PHE A 33 -19.95 23.06 1.60
CA PHE A 33 -19.74 24.01 0.52
C PHE A 33 -19.55 23.27 -0.80
N CYS A 34 -20.30 23.65 -1.84
CA CYS A 34 -20.05 23.21 -3.20
C CYS A 34 -19.37 24.33 -3.99
N VAL A 35 -18.11 24.13 -4.39
CA VAL A 35 -17.27 25.19 -5.02
C VAL A 35 -16.91 24.82 -6.46
N GLN A 36 -16.80 25.84 -7.32
CA GLN A 36 -16.64 25.67 -8.78
C GLN A 36 -15.54 26.57 -9.39
N THR A 37 -14.99 27.48 -8.59
CA THR A 37 -13.96 28.45 -8.99
C THR A 37 -12.96 28.67 -7.86
N SER A 38 -11.74 29.14 -8.18
CA SER A 38 -10.72 29.49 -7.18
C SER A 38 -11.26 30.47 -6.12
N SER A 39 -12.00 31.50 -6.53
CA SER A 39 -12.57 32.49 -5.60
C SER A 39 -13.59 31.88 -4.65
N THR A 40 -14.46 30.99 -5.14
CA THR A 40 -15.44 30.30 -4.29
C THR A 40 -14.78 29.29 -3.36
N PHE A 41 -13.68 28.66 -3.79
CA PHE A 41 -12.93 27.74 -2.94
C PHE A 41 -12.26 28.48 -1.79
N GLN A 42 -11.54 29.58 -2.07
CA GLN A 42 -10.94 30.40 -1.03
C GLN A 42 -11.98 31.02 -0.08
N SER A 43 -13.14 31.43 -0.60
CA SER A 43 -14.22 31.97 0.22
C SER A 43 -14.79 30.92 1.17
N ALA A 44 -14.97 29.68 0.71
CA ALA A 44 -15.41 28.57 1.54
C ALA A 44 -14.41 28.26 2.66
N LEU A 45 -13.10 28.23 2.36
CA LEU A 45 -12.06 28.05 3.38
C LEU A 45 -12.11 29.15 4.45
N HIS A 46 -12.33 30.41 4.04
CA HIS A 46 -12.42 31.52 4.97
C HIS A 46 -13.65 31.44 5.89
N THR A 47 -14.81 31.02 5.34
CA THR A 47 -16.03 30.80 6.13
C THR A 47 -15.86 29.63 7.09
N ALA A 48 -15.37 28.48 6.61
CA ALA A 48 -15.12 27.29 7.41
C ALA A 48 -14.18 27.57 8.59
N ALA A 49 -13.19 28.45 8.40
CA ALA A 49 -12.24 28.77 9.46
C ALA A 49 -12.85 29.50 10.68
N ASN A 50 -14.08 30.03 10.57
CA ASN A 50 -14.66 30.97 11.54
C ASN A 50 -16.18 30.81 11.78
N ASN A 51 -16.80 29.69 11.37
CA ASN A 51 -18.25 29.49 11.51
C ASN A 51 -18.64 28.71 12.77
N GLY A 52 -17.66 28.16 13.52
CA GLY A 52 -17.89 27.38 14.72
C GLY A 52 -18.51 26.00 14.46
N GLU A 53 -18.29 25.45 13.27
CA GLU A 53 -18.84 24.18 12.80
C GLU A 53 -17.74 23.31 12.16
N ALA A 54 -17.99 22.01 11.99
CA ALA A 54 -17.12 21.17 11.18
C ALA A 54 -17.53 21.29 9.72
N ASP A 55 -16.59 21.36 8.79
CA ASP A 55 -16.90 21.74 7.41
C ASP A 55 -16.46 20.68 6.40
N GLU A 56 -17.27 20.53 5.35
CA GLU A 56 -16.88 19.81 4.14
C GLU A 56 -16.92 20.73 2.93
N ILE A 57 -15.80 20.86 2.23
CA ILE A 57 -15.68 21.57 0.96
C ILE A 57 -15.59 20.55 -0.17
N GLN A 58 -16.64 20.50 -0.98
CA GLN A 58 -16.79 19.67 -2.17
C GLN A 58 -16.36 20.48 -3.39
N ILE A 59 -15.24 20.08 -4.01
CA ILE A 59 -14.66 20.78 -5.15
C ILE A 59 -15.12 20.13 -6.44
N VAL A 60 -15.82 20.90 -7.26
CA VAL A 60 -16.25 20.45 -8.59
C VAL A 60 -15.03 20.24 -9.49
N GLN A 61 -15.10 19.23 -10.37
CA GLN A 61 -14.01 18.90 -11.31
C GLN A 61 -13.55 20.13 -12.10
N GLY A 62 -12.23 20.29 -12.24
CA GLY A 62 -11.61 21.43 -12.90
C GLY A 62 -10.26 21.83 -12.30
N THR A 63 -9.67 22.88 -12.87
CA THR A 63 -8.41 23.47 -12.41
C THR A 63 -8.68 24.79 -11.70
N TYR A 64 -8.13 24.92 -10.49
CA TYR A 64 -8.28 26.05 -9.59
C TYR A 64 -6.90 26.67 -9.42
N THR A 65 -6.62 27.73 -10.19
CA THR A 65 -5.36 28.45 -10.10
C THR A 65 -5.38 29.40 -8.91
N GLY A 66 -4.35 29.33 -8.07
CA GLY A 66 -4.16 30.19 -6.91
C GLY A 66 -3.47 29.48 -5.75
N ASN A 67 -3.18 30.27 -4.71
CA ASN A 67 -2.70 29.79 -3.42
C ASN A 67 -3.84 29.88 -2.42
N PHE A 68 -4.17 28.77 -1.78
CA PHE A 68 -5.33 28.64 -0.93
C PHE A 68 -4.93 28.56 0.53
N THR A 69 -5.59 29.34 1.38
CA THR A 69 -5.25 29.47 2.80
C THR A 69 -6.45 29.17 3.68
N TYR A 70 -6.22 28.32 4.68
CA TYR A 70 -7.11 28.06 5.80
C TYR A 70 -6.35 28.32 7.10
N GLU A 71 -6.74 29.37 7.80
CA GLU A 71 -6.17 29.76 9.09
C GLU A 71 -7.29 29.77 10.11
N THR A 72 -7.25 28.86 11.08
CA THR A 72 -8.30 28.74 12.09
C THR A 72 -7.76 28.70 13.51
N GLN A 73 -8.52 29.29 14.42
CA GLN A 73 -8.34 29.16 15.87
C GLN A 73 -9.38 28.17 16.46
N GLU A 74 -10.23 27.61 15.62
CA GLU A 74 -11.28 26.69 16.02
C GLU A 74 -10.77 25.24 16.05
N GLY A 75 -11.41 24.41 16.88
CA GLY A 75 -11.09 22.98 17.01
C GLY A 75 -11.94 22.07 16.11
N TYR A 76 -12.69 22.63 15.16
CA TYR A 76 -13.61 21.88 14.32
C TYR A 76 -12.93 21.38 13.04
N LYS A 77 -13.26 20.15 12.64
CA LYS A 77 -12.62 19.47 11.51
C LYS A 77 -12.93 20.17 10.18
N LEU A 78 -11.90 20.36 9.34
CA LEU A 78 -12.06 20.69 7.92
C LEU A 78 -11.86 19.44 7.05
N THR A 79 -12.76 19.24 6.08
CA THR A 79 -12.68 18.19 5.06
C THR A 79 -12.69 18.81 3.67
N VAL A 80 -11.70 18.50 2.83
CA VAL A 80 -11.57 18.98 1.45
C VAL A 80 -11.59 17.79 0.50
N LYS A 81 -12.55 17.75 -0.43
CA LYS A 81 -12.75 16.60 -1.33
C LYS A 81 -12.88 17.03 -2.79
N GLY A 82 -12.01 16.48 -3.63
CA GLY A 82 -12.08 16.63 -5.09
C GLY A 82 -13.00 15.61 -5.77
N GLY A 83 -13.18 15.80 -7.08
CA GLY A 83 -13.82 14.83 -7.97
C GLY A 83 -15.33 14.98 -8.16
N TYR A 84 -15.94 16.07 -7.67
CA TYR A 84 -17.39 16.25 -7.73
C TYR A 84 -17.88 16.72 -9.10
N ALA A 85 -18.91 16.08 -9.65
CA ALA A 85 -19.60 16.58 -10.83
C ALA A 85 -20.25 17.97 -10.58
N ALA A 86 -20.63 18.68 -11.64
CA ALA A 86 -21.27 19.99 -11.54
C ALA A 86 -22.46 19.97 -10.55
N GLY A 87 -22.51 21.00 -9.69
CA GLY A 87 -23.49 21.11 -8.61
C GLY A 87 -23.30 20.11 -7.47
N CYS A 88 -22.13 19.46 -7.39
CA CYS A 88 -21.80 18.44 -6.39
C CYS A 88 -22.80 17.27 -6.33
N SER A 89 -23.34 16.91 -7.49
CA SER A 89 -24.40 15.90 -7.64
C SER A 89 -23.92 14.45 -7.50
N SER A 90 -22.65 14.20 -7.80
CA SER A 90 -21.98 12.90 -7.66
C SER A 90 -20.48 13.11 -7.54
N ARG A 91 -19.75 12.07 -7.13
CA ARG A 91 -18.29 12.12 -6.93
C ARG A 91 -17.62 10.93 -7.61
N VAL A 92 -16.52 11.19 -8.30
CA VAL A 92 -15.59 10.17 -8.80
C VAL A 92 -14.21 10.49 -8.26
N VAL A 93 -13.67 9.61 -7.40
CA VAL A 93 -12.37 9.81 -6.77
C VAL A 93 -11.27 9.53 -7.80
N SER A 94 -10.69 10.60 -8.32
CA SER A 94 -9.48 10.57 -9.14
C SER A 94 -8.79 11.91 -8.96
N ALA A 95 -7.51 11.90 -8.57
CA ALA A 95 -6.75 13.11 -8.36
C ALA A 95 -6.67 13.99 -9.64
N SER A 96 -6.82 13.39 -10.83
CA SER A 96 -6.85 14.13 -12.10
C SER A 96 -8.11 14.98 -12.32
N ASN A 97 -9.19 14.69 -11.61
CA ASN A 97 -10.46 15.38 -11.78
C ASN A 97 -10.45 16.79 -11.18
N THR A 98 -9.68 17.02 -10.11
CA THR A 98 -9.62 18.31 -9.41
C THR A 98 -8.16 18.70 -9.19
N ILE A 99 -7.75 19.79 -9.81
CA ILE A 99 -6.37 20.28 -9.76
C ILE A 99 -6.37 21.64 -9.05
N LEU A 100 -5.60 21.77 -7.97
CA LEU A 100 -5.23 23.03 -7.36
C LEU A 100 -3.82 23.38 -7.88
N ASP A 101 -3.68 24.53 -8.53
CA ASP A 101 -2.46 24.92 -9.24
C ASP A 101 -1.90 26.23 -8.68
N GLY A 102 -0.73 26.17 -8.07
CA GLY A 102 -0.05 27.33 -7.45
C GLY A 102 0.54 28.31 -8.46
N ASN A 103 0.56 28.00 -9.77
CA ASN A 103 1.06 28.87 -10.82
C ASN A 103 2.49 29.41 -10.56
N SER A 104 3.37 28.51 -10.10
CA SER A 104 4.77 28.75 -9.76
C SER A 104 4.99 29.78 -8.65
N ALA A 105 4.02 29.92 -7.74
CA ALA A 105 4.11 30.82 -6.60
C ALA A 105 3.46 30.18 -5.36
N GLY A 106 3.95 30.54 -4.18
CA GLY A 106 3.38 30.20 -2.87
C GLY A 106 3.17 28.71 -2.61
N THR A 107 2.64 28.40 -1.42
CA THR A 107 2.10 27.07 -1.14
C THR A 107 0.75 26.92 -1.83
N VAL A 108 0.47 25.79 -2.49
CA VAL A 108 -0.84 25.58 -3.14
C VAL A 108 -1.98 25.55 -2.12
N LEU A 109 -1.83 24.77 -1.04
CA LEU A 109 -2.78 24.73 0.07
C LEU A 109 -2.05 24.84 1.42
N MET A 110 -2.34 25.92 2.15
CA MET A 110 -1.81 26.19 3.48
C MET A 110 -2.91 26.02 4.54
N VAL A 111 -2.64 25.20 5.55
CA VAL A 111 -3.54 24.89 6.66
C VAL A 111 -2.83 25.17 7.97
N ASP A 112 -3.17 26.29 8.61
CA ASP A 112 -2.66 26.63 9.93
C ASP A 112 -3.80 26.53 10.96
N SER A 113 -3.63 25.64 11.94
CA SER A 113 -4.64 25.38 12.97
C SER A 113 -4.04 25.35 14.37
N ASP A 114 -4.16 26.50 15.04
CA ASP A 114 -3.78 26.64 16.44
C ASP A 114 -4.84 26.04 17.39
N GLY A 115 -6.09 25.96 16.92
CA GLY A 115 -7.20 25.34 17.65
C GLY A 115 -7.16 23.81 17.72
N GLY A 116 -6.22 23.17 17.01
CA GLY A 116 -6.09 21.71 16.94
C GLY A 116 -7.16 21.04 16.08
N SER A 117 -7.66 21.72 15.05
CA SER A 117 -8.61 21.13 14.10
C SER A 117 -8.00 19.96 13.35
N ALA A 118 -8.75 18.87 13.22
CA ALA A 118 -8.41 17.80 12.31
C ALA A 118 -8.58 18.27 10.85
N PHE A 119 -7.72 17.79 9.95
CA PHE A 119 -7.77 18.10 8.53
C PHE A 119 -7.85 16.81 7.72
N GLU A 120 -8.80 16.74 6.80
CA GLU A 120 -8.91 15.67 5.80
C GLU A 120 -8.85 16.25 4.39
N CYS A 121 -8.03 15.66 3.52
CA CYS A 121 -8.00 15.99 2.10
C CYS A 121 -7.99 14.72 1.25
N ASP A 122 -8.92 14.63 0.30
CA ASP A 122 -9.11 13.42 -0.49
C ASP A 122 -9.41 13.68 -1.97
N GLY A 123 -8.64 13.04 -2.86
CA GLY A 123 -8.89 13.02 -4.30
C GLY A 123 -8.58 14.32 -5.04
N VAL A 124 -7.54 15.05 -4.66
CA VAL A 124 -7.08 16.29 -5.35
C VAL A 124 -5.65 16.17 -5.87
N THR A 125 -5.31 16.96 -6.89
CA THR A 125 -3.93 17.24 -7.29
C THR A 125 -3.49 18.60 -6.76
N LEU A 126 -2.33 18.67 -6.11
CA LEU A 126 -1.63 19.90 -5.70
C LEU A 126 -0.36 20.05 -6.56
N GLN A 127 -0.30 21.09 -7.39
CA GLN A 127 0.83 21.26 -8.31
C GLN A 127 1.32 22.69 -8.48
N ASN A 128 2.55 22.81 -8.98
CA ASN A 128 3.19 24.06 -9.36
C ASN A 128 3.23 25.12 -8.25
N GLY A 129 3.27 24.72 -6.98
CA GLY A 129 3.57 25.64 -5.88
C GLY A 129 5.07 25.92 -5.77
N SER A 130 5.42 27.10 -5.26
CA SER A 130 6.80 27.51 -5.00
C SER A 130 6.85 28.36 -3.73
N ALA A 131 7.26 27.76 -2.61
CA ALA A 131 7.25 28.37 -1.28
C ALA A 131 8.59 28.17 -0.55
N ASP A 132 8.68 28.63 0.70
CA ASP A 132 9.80 28.24 1.56
C ASP A 132 9.59 26.84 2.16
N ARG A 133 8.34 26.49 2.47
CA ARG A 133 7.99 25.19 3.04
C ARG A 133 6.71 24.66 2.42
N GLY A 134 6.71 23.39 1.99
CA GLY A 134 5.52 22.74 1.46
C GLY A 134 5.01 23.45 0.22
N GLY A 135 5.70 23.34 -0.92
CA GLY A 135 5.27 23.98 -2.15
C GLY A 135 3.85 23.57 -2.54
N GLY A 136 3.52 22.28 -2.43
CA GLY A 136 2.15 21.79 -2.63
C GLY A 136 1.27 21.98 -1.40
N LEU A 137 1.69 21.40 -0.26
CA LEU A 137 0.91 21.40 0.98
C LEU A 137 1.77 21.85 2.15
N ARG A 138 1.29 22.84 2.90
CA ARG A 138 1.86 23.20 4.22
C ARG A 138 0.78 23.03 5.28
N ILE A 139 1.07 22.26 6.32
CA ILE A 139 0.22 22.16 7.51
C ILE A 139 1.04 22.49 8.75
N ALA A 140 0.59 23.46 9.53
CA ALA A 140 1.00 23.64 10.92
C ALA A 140 -0.22 23.45 11.82
N SER A 141 -0.42 22.24 12.35
CA SER A 141 -1.55 21.91 13.22
C SER A 141 -1.03 21.20 14.45
N VAL A 142 -1.02 21.91 15.58
CA VAL A 142 -0.33 21.42 16.79
C VAL A 142 -0.95 20.13 17.32
N ASN A 143 -2.28 19.97 17.26
CA ASN A 143 -2.98 18.85 17.92
C ASN A 143 -4.04 18.13 17.07
N GLY A 144 -4.28 18.56 15.83
CA GLY A 144 -5.28 17.94 14.97
C GLY A 144 -4.71 16.80 14.12
N ASN A 145 -5.42 15.68 14.04
CA ASN A 145 -5.04 14.61 13.11
C ASN A 145 -5.14 15.09 11.65
N VAL A 146 -4.19 14.65 10.83
CA VAL A 146 -4.16 14.91 9.39
C VAL A 146 -4.42 13.61 8.65
N THR A 147 -5.43 13.58 7.78
CA THR A 147 -5.67 12.49 6.84
C THR A 147 -5.55 13.00 5.42
N PHE A 148 -4.64 12.42 4.65
CA PHE A 148 -4.37 12.81 3.27
C PHE A 148 -4.43 11.57 2.40
N SER A 149 -5.46 11.45 1.55
CA SER A 149 -5.74 10.21 0.82
C SER A 149 -6.02 10.40 -0.66
N ASN A 150 -5.60 9.45 -1.51
CA ASN A 150 -5.93 9.44 -2.94
C ASN A 150 -5.52 10.73 -3.69
N ASN A 151 -4.49 11.43 -3.20
CA ASN A 151 -4.06 12.70 -3.75
C ASN A 151 -2.81 12.55 -4.63
N VAL A 152 -2.57 13.56 -5.45
CA VAL A 152 -1.32 13.74 -6.18
C VAL A 152 -0.68 15.04 -5.71
N VAL A 153 0.60 14.99 -5.36
CA VAL A 153 1.42 16.19 -5.11
C VAL A 153 2.57 16.19 -6.08
N SER A 154 2.61 17.14 -7.03
CA SER A 154 3.62 17.11 -8.08
C SER A 154 4.06 18.43 -8.66
N GLY A 155 5.34 18.51 -9.04
CA GLY A 155 5.89 19.70 -9.69
C GLY A 155 5.95 20.91 -8.75
N ASN A 156 6.04 20.67 -7.44
CA ASN A 156 6.13 21.74 -6.44
C ASN A 156 7.59 21.93 -6.01
N ARG A 157 7.91 23.16 -5.60
CA ARG A 157 9.24 23.55 -5.15
C ARG A 157 9.21 24.19 -3.77
N ALA A 158 10.19 23.88 -2.93
CA ALA A 158 10.40 24.55 -1.64
C ALA A 158 11.87 24.99 -1.48
N THR A 159 12.12 26.18 -0.94
CA THR A 159 13.50 26.63 -0.67
C THR A 159 14.09 26.03 0.61
N GLU A 160 13.26 25.52 1.52
CA GLU A 160 13.71 25.02 2.82
C GLU A 160 13.22 23.60 3.12
N PHE A 161 11.91 23.38 3.29
CA PHE A 161 11.37 22.08 3.74
C PHE A 161 10.25 21.54 2.85
N GLY A 162 10.38 20.30 2.39
CA GLY A 162 9.31 19.55 1.75
C GLY A 162 8.85 20.20 0.45
N GLY A 163 9.57 19.94 -0.65
CA GLY A 163 9.22 20.46 -1.97
C GLY A 163 7.74 20.26 -2.31
N GLY A 164 7.24 19.04 -2.07
CA GLY A 164 5.83 18.70 -2.16
C GLY A 164 5.05 19.07 -0.90
N ILE A 165 5.39 18.44 0.23
CA ILE A 165 4.61 18.48 1.46
C ILE A 165 5.49 18.87 2.66
N HIS A 166 5.03 19.81 3.48
CA HIS A 166 5.57 20.06 4.80
C HIS A 166 4.47 20.03 5.86
N ILE A 167 4.59 19.15 6.86
CA ILE A 167 3.61 19.02 7.94
C ILE A 167 4.32 19.04 9.29
N THR A 168 3.88 19.94 10.18
CA THR A 168 4.22 19.92 11.60
C THR A 168 2.98 19.68 12.44
N SER A 169 2.96 18.55 13.16
CA SER A 169 1.84 18.15 14.02
C SER A 169 2.28 17.23 15.16
N ASN A 170 1.79 17.48 16.38
CA ASN A 170 2.01 16.58 17.51
C ASN A 170 1.02 15.41 17.52
N ALA A 171 0.04 15.40 16.60
CA ALA A 171 -0.98 14.37 16.46
C ALA A 171 -0.58 13.33 15.39
N THR A 172 -1.55 12.53 14.95
CA THR A 172 -1.30 11.52 13.90
C THR A 172 -1.48 12.12 12.51
N VAL A 173 -0.47 11.94 11.66
CA VAL A 173 -0.48 12.24 10.24
C VAL A 173 -0.57 10.92 9.48
N THR A 174 -1.68 10.72 8.75
CA THR A 174 -1.93 9.54 7.93
C THR A 174 -1.97 9.92 6.46
N LEU A 175 -1.06 9.34 5.69
CA LEU A 175 -1.01 9.46 4.23
C LEU A 175 -1.32 8.09 3.63
N THR A 176 -2.39 8.00 2.82
CA THR A 176 -2.81 6.73 2.19
C THR A 176 -3.05 6.87 0.70
N ASN A 177 -2.50 5.96 -0.11
CA ASN A 177 -2.75 5.92 -1.55
C ASN A 177 -2.47 7.26 -2.27
N ASN A 178 -1.44 7.99 -1.83
CA ASN A 178 -1.02 9.22 -2.50
C ASN A 178 0.13 8.95 -3.47
N THR A 179 0.21 9.79 -4.50
CA THR A 179 1.39 9.89 -5.36
C THR A 179 2.09 11.23 -5.10
N ILE A 180 3.31 11.20 -4.57
CA ILE A 180 4.14 12.39 -4.35
C ILE A 180 5.31 12.30 -5.32
N ARG A 181 5.31 13.14 -6.37
CA ARG A 181 6.26 12.98 -7.47
C ARG A 181 6.82 14.25 -8.05
N ASN A 182 8.08 14.20 -8.48
CA ASN A 182 8.74 15.31 -9.17
C ASN A 182 8.61 16.64 -8.41
N ASN A 183 8.78 16.58 -7.09
CA ASN A 183 8.87 17.78 -6.26
C ASN A 183 10.33 18.01 -5.89
N GLU A 184 10.68 19.28 -5.70
CA GLU A 184 12.05 19.73 -5.53
C GLU A 184 12.21 20.54 -4.25
N SER A 185 13.29 20.35 -3.51
CA SER A 185 13.69 21.33 -2.50
C SER A 185 15.17 21.69 -2.53
N ASP A 186 15.47 22.92 -2.13
CA ASP A 186 16.86 23.41 -2.09
C ASP A 186 17.61 22.90 -0.85
N TYR A 187 16.91 22.34 0.15
CA TYR A 187 17.54 21.94 1.42
C TYR A 187 16.98 20.64 2.03
N TYR A 188 15.78 20.63 2.59
CA TYR A 188 15.29 19.49 3.38
C TYR A 188 14.08 18.82 2.71
N SER A 189 14.29 17.62 2.17
CA SER A 189 13.26 16.75 1.57
C SER A 189 12.61 17.29 0.28
N GLY A 190 12.84 16.62 -0.85
CA GLY A 190 12.17 16.97 -2.12
C GLY A 190 10.68 16.62 -2.08
N GLY A 191 10.34 15.41 -1.65
CA GLY A 191 8.97 14.92 -1.62
C GLY A 191 8.18 15.45 -0.42
N ALA A 192 8.49 14.97 0.78
CA ALA A 192 7.72 15.26 1.98
C ALA A 192 8.56 15.34 3.25
N SER A 193 8.34 16.39 4.03
CA SER A 193 8.94 16.61 5.35
C SER A 193 7.83 16.63 6.39
N ILE A 194 7.82 15.67 7.31
CA ILE A 194 6.73 15.47 8.28
C ILE A 194 7.31 15.28 9.68
N GLY A 195 6.82 15.99 10.69
CA GLY A 195 7.27 15.74 12.05
C GLY A 195 6.46 16.39 13.16
N GLY A 196 6.86 16.11 14.40
CA GLY A 196 6.32 16.77 15.58
C GLY A 196 6.60 18.27 15.55
N ALA A 197 5.64 19.09 16.01
CA ALA A 197 5.91 20.50 16.30
C ALA A 197 6.77 20.66 17.58
N THR A 198 6.78 19.64 18.44
CA THR A 198 7.67 19.48 19.59
C THR A 198 8.49 18.19 19.48
N THR A 199 9.73 18.20 19.97
CA THR A 199 10.58 17.00 20.03
C THR A 199 9.90 15.87 20.81
N GLY A 200 10.05 14.63 20.32
CA GLY A 200 9.42 13.46 20.94
C GLY A 200 7.89 13.42 20.81
N THR A 201 7.30 14.07 19.79
CA THR A 201 5.85 14.02 19.53
C THR A 201 5.50 13.74 18.07
N GLY A 202 4.21 13.58 17.78
CA GLY A 202 3.72 13.28 16.44
C GLY A 202 3.81 11.79 16.08
N ALA A 203 2.91 11.35 15.22
CA ALA A 203 2.95 10.01 14.64
C ALA A 203 2.74 10.07 13.12
N LEU A 204 3.55 9.34 12.36
CA LEU A 204 3.40 9.17 10.92
C LEU A 204 2.91 7.77 10.60
N VAL A 205 1.84 7.68 9.81
CA VAL A 205 1.33 6.44 9.21
C VAL A 205 1.29 6.61 7.69
N LEU A 206 2.16 5.90 7.00
CA LEU A 206 2.32 5.96 5.54
C LEU A 206 1.92 4.60 4.95
N ILE A 207 0.81 4.54 4.22
CA ILE A 207 0.26 3.29 3.68
C ILE A 207 0.01 3.41 2.18
N ALA A 208 0.55 2.47 1.40
CA ALA A 208 0.26 2.35 -0.04
C ALA A 208 0.55 3.64 -0.85
N ASN A 209 1.53 4.44 -0.46
CA ASN A 209 1.92 5.64 -1.19
C ASN A 209 3.02 5.33 -2.20
N SER A 210 3.04 6.11 -3.28
CA SER A 210 4.13 6.12 -4.26
C SER A 210 4.88 7.45 -4.18
N ILE A 211 6.17 7.41 -3.83
CA ILE A 211 7.05 8.58 -3.67
C ILE A 211 8.15 8.47 -4.73
N ILE A 212 8.06 9.31 -5.76
CA ILE A 212 8.72 9.07 -7.05
C ILE A 212 9.47 10.29 -7.55
N GLY A 213 10.73 10.16 -7.94
CA GLY A 213 11.39 11.20 -8.73
C GLY A 213 11.51 12.55 -8.00
N ASN A 214 11.44 12.57 -6.67
CA ASN A 214 11.58 13.81 -5.91
C ASN A 214 13.06 14.09 -5.67
N THR A 215 13.43 15.36 -5.73
CA THR A 215 14.83 15.79 -5.71
C THR A 215 15.07 16.78 -4.59
N ALA A 216 16.22 16.67 -3.92
CA ALA A 216 16.69 17.72 -3.02
C ALA A 216 18.16 18.05 -3.27
N ASP A 217 18.49 19.33 -3.17
CA ASP A 217 19.89 19.75 -3.14
C ASP A 217 20.54 19.45 -1.78
N GLY A 218 19.75 19.22 -0.73
CA GLY A 218 20.25 18.95 0.62
C GLY A 218 20.02 17.51 1.10
N ALA A 219 19.18 17.32 2.13
CA ALA A 219 19.28 16.17 3.03
C ALA A 219 18.52 14.90 2.62
N VAL A 220 17.41 14.98 1.89
CA VAL A 220 16.63 13.79 1.50
C VAL A 220 15.91 14.01 0.17
N GLY A 221 15.93 13.07 -0.77
CA GLY A 221 15.16 13.20 -2.01
C GLY A 221 13.67 12.97 -1.80
N GLY A 222 13.32 11.81 -1.22
CA GLY A 222 11.94 11.35 -1.04
C GLY A 222 11.26 11.93 0.21
N LEU A 223 11.35 11.24 1.35
CA LEU A 223 10.64 11.60 2.58
C LEU A 223 11.58 11.68 3.79
N MET A 224 11.44 12.76 4.56
CA MET A 224 12.08 12.93 5.86
C MET A 224 11.02 12.98 6.96
N THR A 225 11.21 12.21 8.04
CA THR A 225 10.34 12.27 9.20
C THR A 225 11.08 12.33 10.51
N TRP A 226 10.60 13.16 11.44
CA TRP A 226 11.05 13.24 12.84
C TRP A 226 9.88 13.08 13.84
N CYS A 227 8.87 12.30 13.45
CA CYS A 227 7.80 11.89 14.35
C CYS A 227 8.30 10.86 15.39
N ASN A 228 7.74 10.95 16.61
CA ASN A 228 8.05 10.02 17.70
C ASN A 228 7.59 8.58 17.43
N SER A 229 6.59 8.38 16.57
CA SER A 229 6.18 7.05 16.12
C SER A 229 6.00 7.05 14.61
N VAL A 230 6.59 6.06 13.93
CA VAL A 230 6.60 5.98 12.46
C VAL A 230 6.19 4.58 12.02
N SER A 231 5.19 4.49 11.15
CA SER A 231 4.78 3.26 10.47
C SER A 231 4.70 3.49 8.97
N ILE A 232 5.51 2.75 8.21
CA ILE A 232 5.65 2.85 6.76
C ILE A 232 5.38 1.46 6.19
N THR A 233 4.22 1.29 5.56
CA THR A 233 3.73 -0.01 5.09
C THR A 233 3.27 0.01 3.62
N ASN A 234 3.66 -0.98 2.82
CA ASN A 234 3.24 -1.12 1.41
C ASN A 234 3.55 0.11 0.53
N ASN A 235 4.59 0.89 0.84
CA ASN A 235 4.92 2.05 0.02
C ASN A 235 5.96 1.69 -1.03
N LEU A 236 5.94 2.47 -2.11
CA LEU A 236 6.89 2.40 -3.20
C LEU A 236 7.70 3.70 -3.24
N PHE A 237 9.02 3.60 -3.07
CA PHE A 237 9.96 4.72 -3.17
C PHE A 237 10.95 4.45 -4.30
N PHE A 238 10.92 5.25 -5.36
CA PHE A 238 11.89 5.09 -6.44
C PHE A 238 12.28 6.36 -7.17
N ASN A 239 13.49 6.35 -7.73
CA ASN A 239 14.08 7.47 -8.45
C ASN A 239 14.14 8.79 -7.65
N ASN A 240 14.04 8.75 -6.32
CA ASN A 240 14.26 9.94 -5.52
C ASN A 240 15.76 10.18 -5.39
N SER A 241 16.18 11.45 -5.48
CA SER A 241 17.59 11.80 -5.51
C SER A 241 17.93 12.94 -4.58
N SER A 242 19.12 12.91 -4.02
CA SER A 242 19.62 13.97 -3.15
C SER A 242 21.09 14.26 -3.38
N LEU A 243 21.49 15.54 -3.37
CA LEU A 243 22.89 15.92 -3.56
C LEU A 243 23.75 15.78 -2.29
N TRP A 244 23.19 15.73 -1.07
CA TRP A 244 24.02 15.56 0.13
C TRP A 244 23.85 14.20 0.76
N TYR A 245 22.67 13.89 1.29
CA TYR A 245 22.41 12.63 1.99
C TYR A 245 21.06 12.07 1.59
N HIS A 246 20.83 10.80 1.84
CA HIS A 246 19.55 10.09 1.78
C HIS A 246 18.74 10.27 0.48
N GLY A 247 18.70 9.25 -0.37
CA GLY A 247 17.92 9.31 -1.61
C GLY A 247 16.42 9.21 -1.33
N ALA A 248 16.00 8.11 -0.70
CA ALA A 248 14.59 7.75 -0.58
C ALA A 248 13.96 8.23 0.74
N LEU A 249 14.50 7.78 1.87
CA LEU A 249 13.80 7.85 3.15
C LEU A 249 14.77 8.02 4.32
N LEU A 250 14.54 9.06 5.11
CA LEU A 250 15.16 9.28 6.42
C LEU A 250 14.09 9.27 7.51
N ILE A 251 14.30 8.44 8.53
CA ILE A 251 13.55 8.43 9.78
C ILE A 251 14.50 8.85 10.90
N ASP A 252 14.19 9.97 11.56
CA ASP A 252 15.03 10.66 12.54
C ASP A 252 14.34 10.70 13.92
N GLY A 253 15.03 10.28 14.98
CA GLY A 253 14.58 10.44 16.37
C GLY A 253 13.22 9.84 16.75
N SER A 254 12.95 8.59 16.34
CA SER A 254 11.67 7.91 16.64
C SER A 254 11.76 6.93 17.83
N ASN A 255 10.79 6.99 18.75
CA ASN A 255 10.64 5.98 19.80
C ASN A 255 10.29 4.59 19.24
N VAL A 256 9.38 4.54 18.26
CA VAL A 256 9.00 3.30 17.58
C VAL A 256 8.91 3.51 16.09
N THR A 257 9.70 2.73 15.34
CA THR A 257 9.70 2.67 13.88
C THR A 257 9.29 1.30 13.39
N LYS A 258 8.36 1.26 12.43
CA LYS A 258 7.98 0.08 11.66
C LYS A 258 8.09 0.36 10.17
N VAL A 259 8.93 -0.40 9.46
CA VAL A 259 9.08 -0.33 8.00
C VAL A 259 8.79 -1.71 7.45
N ILE A 260 7.59 -1.90 6.89
CA ILE A 260 7.04 -3.22 6.57
C ILE A 260 6.57 -3.31 5.11
N ASN A 261 6.97 -4.34 4.38
CA ASN A 261 6.45 -4.60 3.02
C ASN A 261 6.59 -3.41 2.05
N ASN A 262 7.69 -2.66 2.12
CA ASN A 262 7.95 -1.56 1.18
C ASN A 262 8.91 -2.01 0.07
N THR A 263 8.81 -1.37 -1.08
CA THR A 263 9.82 -1.46 -2.15
C THR A 263 10.52 -0.10 -2.25
N ILE A 264 11.83 -0.08 -1.96
CA ILE A 264 12.69 1.11 -1.97
C ILE A 264 13.84 0.84 -2.95
N THR A 265 13.78 1.43 -4.15
CA THR A 265 14.68 1.05 -5.23
C THR A 265 15.04 2.19 -6.17
N ALA A 266 16.20 2.12 -6.82
CA ALA A 266 16.65 3.11 -7.79
C ALA A 266 16.70 4.56 -7.25
N ASN A 267 16.83 4.72 -5.93
CA ASN A 267 17.03 6.03 -5.33
C ASN A 267 18.54 6.34 -5.31
N THR A 268 18.88 7.63 -5.38
CA THR A 268 20.27 8.06 -5.48
C THR A 268 20.64 9.11 -4.43
N SER A 269 21.90 9.09 -4.00
CA SER A 269 22.48 10.14 -3.16
C SER A 269 23.94 10.39 -3.53
N GLU A 270 24.42 11.64 -3.49
CA GLU A 270 25.87 11.90 -3.57
C GLU A 270 26.60 11.76 -2.22
N GLY A 271 25.91 11.34 -1.16
CA GLY A 271 26.51 10.95 0.12
C GLY A 271 26.04 9.59 0.61
N LEU A 272 25.68 9.50 1.89
CA LEU A 272 25.30 8.27 2.59
C LEU A 272 23.78 8.01 2.51
N GLY A 273 23.38 6.75 2.39
CA GLY A 273 22.01 6.31 2.70
C GLY A 273 21.00 6.43 1.56
N ALA A 274 21.33 6.05 0.32
CA ALA A 274 20.44 6.28 -0.83
C ALA A 274 19.04 5.65 -0.69
N GLY A 275 18.91 4.49 -0.06
CA GLY A 275 17.65 3.80 0.21
C GLY A 275 16.99 4.26 1.52
N LEU A 276 17.05 3.39 2.54
CA LEU A 276 16.45 3.59 3.86
C LEU A 276 17.51 3.96 4.89
N THR A 277 17.30 5.09 5.57
CA THR A 277 18.06 5.48 6.76
C THR A 277 17.17 5.58 7.98
N ILE A 278 17.59 4.94 9.08
CA ILE A 278 16.93 4.98 10.39
C ILE A 278 17.93 5.49 11.42
N GLN A 279 17.57 6.55 12.14
CA GLN A 279 18.29 7.10 13.29
C GLN A 279 17.45 6.90 14.55
N LEU A 280 18.03 6.22 15.53
CA LEU A 280 17.45 5.93 16.84
C LEU A 280 18.26 6.72 17.87
N ASP A 281 17.58 7.62 18.57
CA ASP A 281 18.20 8.65 19.42
C ASP A 281 18.54 8.09 20.80
N ASP A 282 17.57 7.42 21.43
CA ASP A 282 17.68 6.88 22.77
C ASP A 282 17.86 5.34 22.74
N ASP A 283 18.54 4.79 23.76
CA ASP A 283 18.66 3.34 24.01
C ASP A 283 17.32 2.58 24.04
N SER A 284 16.22 3.30 24.34
CA SER A 284 14.87 2.73 24.40
C SER A 284 14.13 2.72 23.07
N ASP A 285 14.64 3.42 22.07
CA ASP A 285 14.03 3.49 20.74
C ASP A 285 14.10 2.13 20.04
N ARG A 286 13.15 1.86 19.15
CA ARG A 286 13.06 0.57 18.48
C ARG A 286 12.71 0.68 17.01
N ALA A 287 13.37 -0.15 16.20
CA ALA A 287 12.99 -0.36 14.80
C ALA A 287 12.63 -1.83 14.50
N ASP A 288 11.49 -2.04 13.84
CA ASP A 288 11.08 -3.29 13.23
C ASP A 288 11.06 -3.12 11.71
N VAL A 289 11.94 -3.83 11.00
CA VAL A 289 12.14 -3.72 9.54
C VAL A 289 11.92 -5.10 8.93
N TYR A 290 10.74 -5.32 8.34
CA TYR A 290 10.32 -6.64 7.83
C TYR A 290 9.82 -6.61 6.39
N ASN A 291 10.07 -7.71 5.66
CA ASN A 291 9.48 -7.95 4.34
C ASN A 291 9.75 -6.85 3.32
N ASN A 292 10.83 -6.06 3.43
CA ASN A 292 11.10 -4.99 2.48
C ASN A 292 12.01 -5.48 1.35
N ILE A 293 11.83 -4.92 0.15
CA ILE A 293 12.83 -4.95 -0.90
C ILE A 293 13.51 -3.58 -0.92
N ILE A 294 14.80 -3.54 -0.58
CA ILE A 294 15.62 -2.33 -0.57
C ILE A 294 16.79 -2.60 -1.51
N TYR A 295 16.60 -2.32 -2.80
CA TYR A 295 17.44 -2.88 -3.86
C TYR A 295 17.84 -1.84 -4.90
N ASN A 296 19.05 -1.93 -5.45
CA ASN A 296 19.54 -1.08 -6.54
C ASN A 296 19.44 0.43 -6.22
N ASN A 297 19.70 0.81 -4.97
CA ASN A 297 19.91 2.20 -4.61
C ASN A 297 21.40 2.55 -4.79
N THR A 298 21.70 3.80 -5.14
CA THR A 298 23.07 4.21 -5.47
C THR A 298 23.49 5.44 -4.68
N GLY A 299 24.41 5.26 -3.75
CA GLY A 299 25.11 6.33 -3.04
C GLY A 299 26.54 6.49 -3.57
N TYR A 300 27.12 7.68 -3.42
CA TYR A 300 28.53 7.91 -3.75
C TYR A 300 29.48 7.33 -2.68
N TRP A 301 29.02 7.20 -1.43
CA TRP A 301 29.86 6.75 -0.31
C TRP A 301 29.58 5.27 0.04
N GLU A 302 28.71 5.03 1.02
CA GLU A 302 28.36 3.71 1.53
C GLU A 302 26.92 3.71 2.07
N ALA A 303 26.46 2.53 2.51
CA ALA A 303 25.10 2.31 3.01
C ALA A 303 24.01 2.63 1.96
N ASN A 304 24.25 2.22 0.72
CA ASN A 304 23.39 2.57 -0.40
C ASN A 304 21.96 2.08 -0.21
N ASP A 305 21.76 0.88 0.35
CA ASP A 305 20.43 0.33 0.60
C ASP A 305 19.95 0.65 2.01
N LEU A 306 20.72 0.31 3.05
CA LEU A 306 20.28 0.38 4.44
C LEU A 306 21.33 1.02 5.35
N ALA A 307 20.95 2.11 6.03
CA ALA A 307 21.74 2.73 7.09
C ALA A 307 20.95 2.72 8.40
N ILE A 308 21.52 2.14 9.46
CA ILE A 308 20.95 2.09 10.81
C ILE A 308 21.93 2.72 11.78
N PHE A 309 21.52 3.83 12.37
CA PHE A 309 22.21 4.49 13.47
C PHE A 309 21.48 4.19 14.76
N ASN A 310 21.91 3.13 15.45
CA ASN A 310 21.26 2.59 16.65
C ASN A 310 21.95 3.02 17.96
N ASP A 311 22.72 4.10 17.97
CA ASP A 311 23.37 4.67 19.17
C ASP A 311 23.69 6.15 18.91
N GLN A 312 22.69 6.96 18.54
CA GLN A 312 22.94 8.38 18.23
C GLN A 312 23.35 9.19 19.46
N GLU A 313 23.03 8.74 20.67
CA GLU A 313 23.55 9.32 21.92
C GLU A 313 25.03 8.97 22.21
N GLU A 314 25.64 8.10 21.39
CA GLU A 314 27.05 7.69 21.42
C GLU A 314 27.50 7.17 22.79
N ASN A 315 26.60 6.49 23.52
CA ASN A 315 26.87 5.99 24.86
C ASN A 315 27.43 4.53 24.83
N GLY A 316 27.45 3.90 23.65
CA GLY A 316 27.93 2.54 23.42
C GLY A 316 26.90 1.45 23.69
N VAL A 317 25.64 1.81 23.91
CA VAL A 317 24.49 0.91 24.06
C VAL A 317 23.62 1.05 22.81
N ALA A 318 23.24 -0.09 22.24
CA ALA A 318 22.47 -0.10 21.00
C ALA A 318 20.97 -0.09 21.28
N SER A 319 20.23 0.80 20.64
CA SER A 319 18.78 0.74 20.50
C SER A 319 18.37 -0.59 19.82
N PRO A 320 17.31 -1.28 20.30
CA PRO A 320 16.83 -2.52 19.71
C PRO A 320 16.39 -2.41 18.24
N VAL A 321 16.93 -3.28 17.38
CA VAL A 321 16.52 -3.40 15.98
C VAL A 321 16.19 -4.86 15.64
N SER A 322 15.01 -5.08 15.06
CA SER A 322 14.60 -6.36 14.47
C SER A 322 14.60 -6.24 12.95
N LEU A 323 15.50 -6.96 12.29
CA LEU A 323 15.69 -6.93 10.84
C LEU A 323 15.46 -8.33 10.28
N LEU A 324 14.27 -8.60 9.72
CA LEU A 324 13.84 -9.94 9.31
C LEU A 324 13.26 -9.95 7.89
N ASN A 325 13.60 -10.95 7.09
CA ASN A 325 12.95 -11.19 5.79
C ASN A 325 12.97 -9.96 4.86
N ASN A 326 14.10 -9.24 4.77
CA ASN A 326 14.29 -8.18 3.79
C ASN A 326 15.29 -8.61 2.72
N ASP A 327 15.27 -7.95 1.56
CA ASP A 327 16.32 -8.06 0.55
C ASP A 327 17.05 -6.73 0.41
N PHE A 328 18.36 -6.73 0.69
CA PHE A 328 19.24 -5.55 0.62
C PHE A 328 20.70 -5.98 0.46
N ASP A 329 21.56 -5.09 -0.05
CA ASP A 329 23.00 -5.37 -0.14
C ASP A 329 23.68 -5.33 1.24
N GLN A 330 24.05 -6.51 1.75
CA GLN A 330 24.69 -6.67 3.06
C GLN A 330 26.21 -6.41 3.01
N SER A 331 26.76 -6.02 1.86
CA SER A 331 28.15 -5.55 1.76
C SER A 331 28.32 -4.20 2.43
N SER A 332 29.57 -3.77 2.64
CA SER A 332 29.85 -2.42 3.16
C SER A 332 29.39 -1.31 2.21
N ALA A 333 29.18 -1.58 0.92
CA ALA A 333 28.65 -0.60 -0.01
C ALA A 333 27.13 -0.40 0.20
N GLY A 334 26.41 -1.47 0.52
CA GLY A 334 24.96 -1.45 0.68
C GLY A 334 24.45 -1.18 2.09
N THR A 335 25.21 -1.59 3.12
CA THR A 335 24.75 -1.56 4.52
C THR A 335 25.72 -0.87 5.46
N PHE A 336 25.18 -0.05 6.36
CA PHE A 336 25.84 0.46 7.54
C PHE A 336 24.98 0.24 8.79
N ILE A 337 25.57 -0.30 9.85
CA ILE A 337 24.93 -0.43 11.17
C ILE A 337 25.94 0.08 12.20
N GLN A 338 25.59 1.15 12.92
CA GLN A 338 26.51 1.86 13.81
C GLN A 338 27.10 0.94 14.90
N ILE A 339 26.25 0.22 15.64
CA ILE A 339 26.65 -0.89 16.50
C ILE A 339 26.21 -2.20 15.83
N PRO A 340 27.14 -2.95 15.20
CA PRO A 340 26.79 -4.15 14.46
C PRO A 340 26.13 -5.22 15.33
N PHE A 341 25.14 -5.89 14.75
CA PHE A 341 24.52 -7.09 15.29
C PHE A 341 24.42 -8.16 14.19
N THR A 342 24.10 -9.40 14.57
CA THR A 342 23.93 -10.50 13.61
C THR A 342 22.69 -10.27 12.75
N ILE A 343 22.88 -10.13 11.44
CA ILE A 343 21.77 -10.11 10.47
C ILE A 343 21.13 -11.49 10.43
N ASP A 344 19.81 -11.55 10.61
CA ASP A 344 19.06 -12.81 10.57
C ASP A 344 19.15 -13.45 9.16
N PRO A 345 19.37 -14.78 9.05
CA PRO A 345 19.53 -15.46 7.77
C PRO A 345 18.26 -15.48 6.89
N GLY A 346 17.10 -15.09 7.44
CA GLY A 346 15.90 -14.85 6.66
C GLY A 346 16.00 -13.62 5.75
N ASN A 347 16.95 -12.70 5.99
CA ASN A 347 17.23 -11.62 5.06
C ASN A 347 18.04 -12.13 3.86
N LEU A 348 17.59 -11.77 2.66
CA LEU A 348 18.30 -11.99 1.42
C LEU A 348 19.45 -10.97 1.30
N ASN A 349 20.50 -11.38 0.60
CA ASN A 349 21.68 -10.54 0.38
C ASN A 349 21.79 -10.20 -1.09
N ASN A 350 21.37 -8.99 -1.45
CA ASN A 350 21.46 -8.40 -2.78
C ASN A 350 20.98 -9.34 -3.89
N GLN A 351 19.83 -10.00 -3.69
CA GLN A 351 19.27 -10.86 -4.72
C GLN A 351 18.49 -10.00 -5.72
N ASP A 352 18.51 -10.36 -7.00
CA ASP A 352 17.72 -9.63 -8.00
C ASP A 352 16.23 -9.94 -7.77
N PRO A 353 15.37 -8.96 -7.44
CA PRO A 353 13.95 -9.21 -7.23
C PRO A 353 13.20 -9.63 -8.48
N LEU A 354 13.82 -9.55 -9.67
CA LEU A 354 13.22 -9.87 -10.96
C LEU A 354 11.93 -9.07 -11.22
N PHE A 355 12.02 -7.74 -11.15
CA PHE A 355 10.88 -6.86 -11.45
C PHE A 355 10.42 -7.00 -12.91
N VAL A 356 9.11 -6.94 -13.16
CA VAL A 356 8.51 -6.98 -14.51
C VAL A 356 9.12 -5.92 -15.42
N SER A 357 9.17 -4.66 -14.97
CA SER A 357 9.83 -3.57 -15.70
C SER A 357 10.15 -2.39 -14.78
N ALA A 358 11.30 -2.45 -14.11
CA ALA A 358 11.80 -1.34 -13.29
C ALA A 358 11.96 -0.03 -14.09
N SER A 359 12.30 -0.11 -15.37
CA SER A 359 12.47 1.07 -16.25
C SER A 359 11.18 1.88 -16.48
N THR A 360 10.02 1.23 -16.34
CA THR A 360 8.71 1.86 -16.49
C THR A 360 8.00 2.04 -15.13
N GLY A 361 8.67 1.73 -14.02
CA GLY A 361 8.09 1.78 -12.68
C GLY A 361 7.15 0.61 -12.34
N ASP A 362 7.21 -0.49 -13.10
CA ASP A 362 6.46 -1.71 -12.79
C ASP A 362 7.31 -2.66 -11.95
N TYR A 363 7.07 -2.63 -10.66
CA TYR A 363 7.81 -3.38 -9.64
C TYR A 363 7.07 -4.62 -9.14
N HIS A 364 6.08 -5.13 -9.89
CA HIS A 364 5.60 -6.50 -9.66
C HIS A 364 6.75 -7.49 -9.85
N LEU A 365 6.73 -8.59 -9.10
CA LEU A 365 7.72 -9.64 -9.19
C LEU A 365 7.42 -10.55 -10.40
N LEU A 366 8.47 -11.03 -11.07
CA LEU A 366 8.36 -12.09 -12.07
C LEU A 366 8.48 -13.47 -11.39
N LYS A 367 7.91 -14.47 -12.07
CA LYS A 367 8.08 -15.89 -11.71
C LYS A 367 9.55 -16.22 -11.48
N GLY A 368 9.83 -16.85 -10.34
CA GLY A 368 11.18 -17.26 -9.95
C GLY A 368 11.97 -16.19 -9.19
N SER A 369 11.34 -15.05 -8.87
CA SER A 369 11.92 -14.06 -7.96
C SER A 369 12.25 -14.69 -6.60
N PRO A 370 13.42 -14.38 -6.02
CA PRO A 370 13.80 -14.85 -4.68
C PRO A 370 12.96 -14.21 -3.57
N CYS A 371 12.25 -13.12 -3.87
CA CYS A 371 11.38 -12.40 -2.94
C CYS A 371 9.98 -13.02 -2.80
N ILE A 372 9.64 -14.01 -3.64
CA ILE A 372 8.34 -14.70 -3.60
C ILE A 372 8.35 -15.76 -2.49
N ASP A 373 7.30 -15.78 -1.66
CA ASP A 373 7.07 -16.73 -0.57
C ASP A 373 8.22 -16.82 0.45
N THR A 374 8.97 -15.72 0.64
CA THR A 374 10.11 -15.67 1.58
C THR A 374 9.92 -14.68 2.73
N GLY A 375 8.81 -13.95 2.76
CA GLY A 375 8.40 -13.05 3.82
C GLY A 375 7.76 -13.72 5.04
N THR A 376 7.64 -12.96 6.12
CA THR A 376 6.97 -13.36 7.37
C THR A 376 5.55 -12.78 7.46
N SER A 377 4.66 -13.46 8.20
CA SER A 377 3.33 -12.92 8.53
C SER A 377 3.35 -11.85 9.62
N THR A 378 4.47 -11.66 10.31
CA THR A 378 4.59 -10.69 11.41
C THR A 378 4.41 -9.26 10.90
N ASP A 379 3.41 -8.55 11.42
CA ASP A 379 3.04 -7.18 11.05
C ASP A 379 2.70 -6.96 9.56
N ALA A 380 2.69 -8.02 8.75
CA ALA A 380 2.39 -7.92 7.33
C ALA A 380 0.94 -7.46 7.09
N PRO A 381 0.71 -6.54 6.14
CA PRO A 381 -0.62 -6.04 5.83
C PRO A 381 -1.48 -7.11 5.15
N VAL A 382 -2.81 -6.96 5.24
CA VAL A 382 -3.78 -7.90 4.65
C VAL A 382 -3.74 -7.89 3.13
N THR A 383 -3.40 -6.77 2.51
CA THR A 383 -3.26 -6.62 1.06
C THR A 383 -1.92 -6.01 0.69
N ASP A 384 -1.53 -6.10 -0.58
CA ASP A 384 -0.41 -5.37 -1.17
C ASP A 384 -0.79 -3.91 -1.52
N ILE A 385 0.10 -3.20 -2.22
CA ILE A 385 -0.10 -1.80 -2.62
C ILE A 385 -1.26 -1.58 -3.61
N VAL A 386 -1.65 -2.59 -4.40
CA VAL A 386 -2.76 -2.51 -5.38
C VAL A 386 -4.04 -3.19 -4.89
N GLY A 387 -4.02 -3.81 -3.71
CA GLY A 387 -5.17 -4.44 -3.08
C GLY A 387 -5.25 -5.96 -3.24
N THR A 388 -4.21 -6.62 -3.77
CA THR A 388 -4.10 -8.07 -3.81
C THR A 388 -3.99 -8.62 -2.39
N LEU A 389 -4.77 -9.63 -2.04
CA LEU A 389 -4.71 -10.25 -0.69
C LEU A 389 -3.36 -10.94 -0.47
N ARG A 390 -2.85 -10.93 0.77
CA ARG A 390 -1.65 -11.68 1.16
C ARG A 390 -1.98 -12.82 2.14
N PRO A 391 -1.27 -13.95 2.08
CA PRO A 391 -0.38 -14.36 0.98
C PRO A 391 -1.15 -14.88 -0.24
N GLN A 392 -0.57 -14.83 -1.43
CA GLN A 392 -1.09 -15.55 -2.62
C GLN A 392 -0.43 -16.92 -2.84
N GLY A 393 0.75 -17.15 -2.27
CA GLY A 393 1.45 -18.43 -2.29
C GLY A 393 1.52 -19.09 -0.91
N GLN A 394 2.66 -19.72 -0.62
CA GLN A 394 2.91 -20.39 0.67
C GLN A 394 3.26 -19.42 1.80
N ALA A 395 3.76 -18.23 1.49
CA ALA A 395 4.09 -17.21 2.47
C ALA A 395 3.89 -15.81 1.87
N TYR A 396 4.19 -14.78 2.65
CA TYR A 396 4.10 -13.39 2.18
C TYR A 396 5.28 -13.10 1.27
N ASP A 397 5.07 -12.25 0.26
CA ASP A 397 6.20 -11.77 -0.54
C ASP A 397 6.88 -10.58 0.13
N MET A 398 8.20 -10.49 -0.04
CA MET A 398 8.93 -9.26 0.29
C MET A 398 8.56 -8.17 -0.73
N GLY A 399 8.51 -6.92 -0.27
CA GLY A 399 8.19 -5.75 -1.09
C GLY A 399 6.72 -5.35 -1.04
N ALA A 400 6.41 -4.31 -1.83
CA ALA A 400 5.09 -3.66 -1.88
C ALA A 400 4.02 -4.43 -2.66
N TYR A 401 4.43 -5.37 -3.52
CA TYR A 401 3.55 -6.15 -4.39
C TYR A 401 3.53 -7.62 -3.96
N GLU A 402 2.39 -8.27 -4.12
CA GLU A 402 2.24 -9.72 -3.93
C GLU A 402 2.12 -10.41 -5.29
N TYR A 403 2.90 -11.47 -5.51
CA TYR A 403 2.93 -12.26 -6.72
C TYR A 403 1.76 -13.24 -6.75
N VAL A 404 0.89 -13.04 -7.75
CA VAL A 404 -0.19 -13.98 -8.05
C VAL A 404 0.31 -14.99 -9.07
N GLY A 405 0.55 -16.23 -8.63
CA GLY A 405 0.87 -17.32 -9.55
C GLY A 405 -0.30 -17.68 -10.44
N ILE A 406 0.05 -18.24 -11.59
CA ILE A 406 -0.93 -18.74 -12.57
C ILE A 406 -0.67 -20.24 -12.74
N PRO A 407 -1.63 -21.12 -12.38
CA PRO A 407 -1.47 -22.54 -12.64
C PRO A 407 -1.57 -22.78 -14.15
N VAL A 408 -0.68 -23.62 -14.67
CA VAL A 408 -0.62 -23.98 -16.08
C VAL A 408 -0.95 -25.46 -16.22
N PRO A 409 -2.24 -25.83 -16.31
CA PRO A 409 -2.63 -27.16 -16.78
C PRO A 409 -2.29 -27.31 -18.27
N ASP A 410 -1.91 -28.51 -18.67
CA ASP A 410 -1.55 -28.88 -20.05
C ASP A 410 -2.17 -30.24 -20.36
N ILE A 411 -2.86 -30.35 -21.50
CA ILE A 411 -3.48 -31.59 -21.97
C ILE A 411 -3.16 -31.86 -23.43
N LYS A 412 -2.61 -33.05 -23.69
CA LYS A 412 -2.15 -33.47 -25.02
C LYS A 412 -2.83 -34.74 -25.47
N ALA A 413 -3.07 -34.85 -26.77
CA ALA A 413 -3.50 -36.07 -27.44
C ALA A 413 -2.38 -36.57 -28.35
N ASN A 414 -1.92 -37.81 -28.15
CA ASN A 414 -0.77 -38.39 -28.87
C ASN A 414 0.46 -37.45 -28.86
N SER A 415 0.72 -36.83 -27.71
CA SER A 415 1.80 -35.86 -27.48
C SER A 415 1.71 -34.57 -28.32
N GLN A 416 0.51 -34.24 -28.82
CA GLN A 416 0.25 -33.01 -29.58
C GLN A 416 -0.80 -32.14 -28.89
N ASP A 417 -0.60 -30.83 -29.03
CA ASP A 417 -1.55 -29.79 -28.63
C ASP A 417 -2.54 -29.48 -29.76
N GLY A 418 -3.59 -28.72 -29.42
CA GLY A 418 -4.50 -28.17 -30.42
C GLY A 418 -5.45 -29.20 -31.01
N SER A 419 -5.39 -29.45 -32.32
CA SER A 419 -6.35 -30.34 -33.00
C SER A 419 -5.65 -31.46 -33.76
N ILE A 420 -6.04 -32.70 -33.49
CA ILE A 420 -5.56 -33.88 -34.21
C ILE A 420 -6.71 -34.58 -34.93
N THR A 421 -6.38 -35.28 -36.01
CA THR A 421 -7.32 -36.14 -36.75
C THR A 421 -6.80 -37.57 -36.73
N VAL A 422 -7.67 -38.52 -36.40
CA VAL A 422 -7.35 -39.95 -36.38
C VAL A 422 -8.44 -40.76 -37.04
N SER A 423 -8.08 -41.90 -37.64
CA SER A 423 -9.06 -42.89 -38.11
C SER A 423 -9.71 -43.60 -36.92
N SER A 424 -10.99 -43.96 -37.06
CA SER A 424 -11.70 -44.79 -36.08
C SER A 424 -10.94 -46.09 -35.80
N GLY A 425 -10.80 -46.44 -34.51
CA GLY A 425 -10.00 -47.58 -34.05
C GLY A 425 -8.50 -47.30 -33.89
N ALA A 426 -8.01 -46.12 -34.29
CA ALA A 426 -6.62 -45.73 -34.01
C ALA A 426 -6.45 -45.41 -32.51
N PRO A 427 -5.32 -45.79 -31.89
CA PRO A 427 -5.06 -45.50 -30.49
C PRO A 427 -4.90 -43.98 -30.26
N ILE A 428 -5.56 -43.52 -29.21
CA ILE A 428 -5.49 -42.16 -28.67
C ILE A 428 -4.97 -42.26 -27.23
N SER A 429 -3.84 -41.61 -26.99
CA SER A 429 -3.28 -41.37 -25.67
C SER A 429 -3.56 -39.94 -25.23
N ILE A 430 -4.31 -39.76 -24.15
CA ILE A 430 -4.51 -38.47 -23.48
C ILE A 430 -3.55 -38.39 -22.31
N THR A 431 -2.73 -37.33 -22.28
CA THR A 431 -1.82 -37.05 -21.17
C THR A 431 -2.10 -35.68 -20.60
N VAL A 432 -1.98 -35.54 -19.29
CA VAL A 432 -2.10 -34.26 -18.57
C VAL A 432 -0.81 -33.95 -17.82
N SER A 433 -0.49 -32.68 -17.64
CA SER A 433 0.53 -32.19 -16.73
C SER A 433 0.12 -30.86 -16.10
N LEU A 434 0.65 -30.53 -14.92
CA LEU A 434 0.33 -29.30 -14.19
C LEU A 434 1.58 -28.67 -13.61
N ASN A 435 1.79 -27.39 -13.92
CA ASN A 435 2.67 -26.51 -13.16
C ASN A 435 1.82 -25.57 -12.29
N PRO A 436 1.80 -25.73 -10.95
CA PRO A 436 0.98 -24.90 -10.08
C PRO A 436 1.58 -23.52 -9.79
N ASP A 437 2.79 -23.23 -10.28
CA ASP A 437 3.55 -22.03 -9.89
C ASP A 437 3.76 -21.91 -8.37
N ASN A 438 3.63 -20.72 -7.77
CA ASN A 438 3.71 -20.53 -6.32
C ASN A 438 2.45 -21.02 -5.56
N LEU A 439 1.44 -21.50 -6.28
CA LEU A 439 0.18 -21.99 -5.69
C LEU A 439 0.27 -23.45 -5.20
N SER A 440 1.44 -24.09 -5.27
CA SER A 440 1.63 -25.46 -4.78
C SER A 440 1.22 -25.57 -3.31
N GLY A 441 0.24 -26.41 -2.98
CA GLY A 441 -0.33 -26.54 -1.64
C GLY A 441 -1.68 -25.84 -1.46
N GLN A 442 -2.05 -24.90 -2.34
CA GLN A 442 -3.35 -24.24 -2.32
C GLN A 442 -4.46 -25.19 -2.73
N ASN A 443 -5.58 -25.18 -2.02
CA ASN A 443 -6.74 -26.01 -2.36
C ASN A 443 -7.43 -25.50 -3.64
N ALA A 444 -7.70 -26.41 -4.59
CA ALA A 444 -8.37 -26.12 -5.86
C ALA A 444 -9.17 -27.35 -6.34
N ASP A 445 -10.06 -27.12 -7.31
CA ASP A 445 -10.75 -28.18 -8.05
C ASP A 445 -10.05 -28.45 -9.38
N TRP A 446 -9.77 -29.72 -9.67
CA TRP A 446 -9.24 -30.17 -10.96
C TRP A 446 -10.36 -30.77 -11.78
N TRP A 447 -10.41 -30.42 -13.05
CA TRP A 447 -11.43 -30.90 -13.96
C TRP A 447 -10.74 -31.51 -15.17
N VAL A 448 -10.84 -32.83 -15.32
CA VAL A 448 -10.49 -33.49 -16.58
C VAL A 448 -11.79 -33.93 -17.25
N VAL A 449 -12.12 -33.27 -18.36
CA VAL A 449 -13.45 -33.34 -18.96
C VAL A 449 -13.34 -33.64 -20.44
N GLU A 450 -14.23 -34.49 -20.95
CA GLU A 450 -14.45 -34.70 -22.37
C GLU A 450 -15.82 -34.12 -22.74
N SER A 451 -15.84 -33.32 -23.80
CA SER A 451 -17.05 -32.99 -24.54
C SER A 451 -17.12 -33.93 -25.74
N ALA A 452 -18.06 -34.88 -25.71
CA ALA A 452 -18.24 -35.88 -26.76
C ALA A 452 -19.04 -35.32 -27.95
N PRO A 453 -18.99 -35.96 -29.14
CA PRO A 453 -19.68 -35.49 -30.35
C PRO A 453 -21.20 -35.37 -30.22
N ASP A 454 -21.80 -36.11 -29.30
CA ASP A 454 -23.24 -36.08 -28.99
C ASP A 454 -23.64 -34.94 -28.03
N GLY A 455 -22.67 -34.14 -27.57
CA GLY A 455 -22.85 -33.02 -26.65
C GLY A 455 -22.88 -33.44 -25.18
N VAL A 456 -22.66 -34.72 -24.86
CA VAL A 456 -22.57 -35.19 -23.47
C VAL A 456 -21.19 -34.89 -22.91
N PHE A 457 -21.15 -34.38 -21.68
CA PHE A 457 -19.91 -34.24 -20.93
C PHE A 457 -19.62 -35.50 -20.13
N TYR A 458 -18.35 -35.88 -20.12
CA TYR A 458 -17.79 -36.92 -19.28
C TYR A 458 -16.67 -36.31 -18.43
N HIS A 459 -16.52 -36.74 -17.19
CA HIS A 459 -15.38 -36.38 -16.35
C HIS A 459 -14.55 -37.62 -16.05
N PHE A 460 -13.26 -37.43 -15.80
CA PHE A 460 -12.40 -38.51 -15.37
C PHE A 460 -12.63 -38.81 -13.89
N ASP A 461 -13.08 -40.02 -13.58
CA ASP A 461 -13.19 -40.53 -12.21
C ASP A 461 -11.87 -41.21 -11.83
N LEU A 462 -11.13 -40.61 -10.90
CA LEU A 462 -9.84 -41.14 -10.43
C LEU A 462 -9.93 -42.54 -9.79
N SER A 463 -11.07 -42.86 -9.16
CA SER A 463 -11.25 -44.15 -8.49
C SER A 463 -11.50 -45.29 -9.47
N LEU A 464 -12.19 -44.99 -10.58
CA LEU A 464 -12.48 -45.93 -11.65
C LEU A 464 -11.39 -45.95 -12.74
N GLY A 465 -10.59 -44.88 -12.84
CA GLY A 465 -9.58 -44.72 -13.87
C GLY A 465 -10.17 -44.61 -15.28
N SER A 466 -11.36 -44.00 -15.41
CA SER A 466 -12.09 -43.91 -16.68
C SER A 466 -12.96 -42.66 -16.77
N MET A 467 -13.35 -42.30 -18.01
CA MET A 467 -14.32 -41.23 -18.26
C MET A 467 -15.73 -41.74 -17.98
N VAL A 468 -16.47 -41.04 -17.12
CA VAL A 468 -17.86 -41.36 -16.76
C VAL A 468 -18.80 -40.19 -17.05
N PRO A 469 -20.07 -40.43 -17.41
CA PRO A 469 -21.00 -39.35 -17.75
C PRO A 469 -21.18 -38.35 -16.61
N GLY A 470 -21.30 -37.07 -16.96
CA GLY A 470 -21.51 -35.97 -16.04
C GLY A 470 -20.28 -35.06 -15.93
N LEU A 471 -20.46 -33.98 -15.18
CA LEU A 471 -19.45 -32.93 -14.98
C LEU A 471 -19.24 -32.75 -13.48
N LEU A 472 -18.21 -33.41 -12.95
CA LEU A 472 -17.78 -33.30 -11.56
C LEU A 472 -16.26 -33.09 -11.53
N PRO A 473 -15.71 -32.49 -10.46
CA PRO A 473 -14.27 -32.40 -10.28
C PRO A 473 -13.63 -33.80 -10.29
N THR A 474 -12.54 -33.93 -11.03
CA THR A 474 -11.66 -35.11 -11.03
C THR A 474 -10.90 -35.22 -9.70
N TYR A 475 -10.46 -34.10 -9.14
CA TYR A 475 -9.75 -34.02 -7.86
C TYR A 475 -10.11 -32.72 -7.14
N GLN A 476 -10.22 -32.76 -5.80
CA GLN A 476 -10.37 -31.58 -4.95
C GLN A 476 -9.31 -31.66 -3.86
N GLY A 477 -8.44 -30.67 -3.78
CA GLY A 477 -7.39 -30.64 -2.76
C GLY A 477 -6.21 -29.76 -3.15
N PRO A 478 -5.10 -29.88 -2.40
CA PRO A 478 -3.90 -29.07 -2.61
C PRO A 478 -3.31 -29.26 -4.01
N LEU A 479 -2.95 -28.16 -4.67
CA LEU A 479 -2.20 -28.18 -5.93
C LEU A 479 -0.81 -28.79 -5.70
N PHE A 480 -0.32 -29.52 -6.70
CA PHE A 480 1.04 -30.04 -6.74
C PHE A 480 1.52 -30.10 -8.18
N SER A 481 2.85 -30.12 -8.37
CA SER A 481 3.41 -30.32 -9.70
C SER A 481 3.11 -31.73 -10.20
N LEU A 482 2.33 -31.82 -11.27
CA LEU A 482 2.01 -33.06 -11.96
C LEU A 482 2.91 -33.19 -13.18
N GLY A 483 3.88 -34.10 -13.12
CA GLY A 483 4.61 -34.52 -14.31
C GLY A 483 3.67 -35.16 -15.34
N THR A 484 4.08 -35.25 -16.60
CA THR A 484 3.26 -35.83 -17.67
C THR A 484 2.73 -37.21 -17.28
N SER A 485 1.40 -37.29 -17.15
CA SER A 485 0.68 -38.46 -16.68
C SER A 485 -0.34 -38.89 -17.73
N GLN A 486 -0.31 -40.17 -18.12
CA GLN A 486 -1.30 -40.71 -19.06
C GLN A 486 -2.62 -40.92 -18.34
N LEU A 487 -3.66 -40.25 -18.83
CA LEU A 487 -5.02 -40.32 -18.31
C LEU A 487 -5.83 -41.41 -19.00
N LEU A 488 -5.74 -41.45 -20.34
CA LEU A 488 -6.49 -42.38 -21.17
C LEU A 488 -5.58 -42.95 -22.24
N ASN A 489 -5.76 -44.22 -22.55
CA ASN A 489 -5.23 -44.86 -23.75
C ASN A 489 -6.35 -45.73 -24.33
N SER A 490 -6.98 -45.27 -25.40
CA SER A 490 -8.19 -45.89 -25.96
C SER A 490 -8.19 -45.88 -27.48
N SER A 491 -8.81 -46.89 -28.10
CA SER A 491 -9.12 -46.96 -29.53
C SER A 491 -10.60 -46.70 -29.83
N ASP A 492 -11.40 -46.48 -28.79
CA ASP A 492 -12.86 -46.68 -28.84
C ASP A 492 -13.65 -45.37 -28.85
N LEU A 493 -13.00 -44.25 -29.19
CA LEU A 493 -13.70 -42.98 -29.38
C LEU A 493 -14.69 -43.05 -30.55
N ALA A 494 -15.87 -42.48 -30.35
CA ALA A 494 -16.92 -42.44 -31.34
C ALA A 494 -16.53 -41.56 -32.55
N LEU A 495 -17.23 -41.73 -33.67
CA LEU A 495 -17.04 -40.83 -34.81
C LEU A 495 -17.49 -39.41 -34.46
N GLY A 496 -16.67 -38.42 -34.85
CA GLY A 496 -16.94 -37.01 -34.61
C GLY A 496 -15.80 -36.30 -33.91
N THR A 497 -16.07 -35.09 -33.41
CA THR A 497 -15.09 -34.27 -32.70
C THR A 497 -15.29 -34.42 -31.20
N HIS A 498 -14.25 -34.88 -30.52
CA HIS A 498 -14.13 -34.90 -29.07
C HIS A 498 -13.24 -33.75 -28.62
N THR A 499 -13.60 -33.04 -27.56
CA THR A 499 -12.73 -32.04 -26.94
C THR A 499 -12.42 -32.44 -25.52
N PHE A 500 -11.15 -32.67 -25.22
CA PHE A 500 -10.68 -32.93 -23.87
C PHE A 500 -10.15 -31.63 -23.25
N TYR A 501 -10.49 -31.41 -21.99
CA TYR A 501 -10.07 -30.28 -21.18
C TYR A 501 -9.32 -30.79 -19.96
N PHE A 502 -8.28 -30.07 -19.57
CA PHE A 502 -7.76 -30.12 -18.20
C PHE A 502 -7.81 -28.70 -17.62
N ALA A 503 -8.59 -28.52 -16.56
CA ALA A 503 -8.76 -27.24 -15.90
C ALA A 503 -8.43 -27.33 -14.41
N VAL A 504 -7.95 -26.21 -13.88
CA VAL A 504 -7.76 -25.93 -12.46
C VAL A 504 -8.64 -24.73 -12.12
N ASP A 505 -9.53 -24.91 -11.17
CA ASP A 505 -10.33 -23.85 -10.58
C ASP A 505 -9.82 -23.56 -9.17
N LEU A 506 -9.34 -22.34 -8.94
CA LEU A 506 -8.76 -21.95 -7.66
C LEU A 506 -9.77 -21.85 -6.51
N ASN A 507 -11.08 -21.92 -6.80
CA ASN A 507 -12.11 -22.01 -5.78
C ASN A 507 -12.51 -23.48 -5.58
N MET A 508 -11.98 -24.12 -4.54
CA MET A 508 -12.33 -25.51 -4.22
C MET A 508 -13.75 -25.60 -3.59
N ASN A 509 -14.78 -25.63 -4.42
CA ASN A 509 -16.18 -25.65 -4.00
C ASN A 509 -17.05 -26.70 -4.73
N GLY A 510 -16.44 -27.48 -5.64
CA GLY A 510 -17.08 -28.50 -6.45
C GLY A 510 -17.90 -27.97 -7.63
N THR A 511 -17.78 -26.68 -7.95
CA THR A 511 -18.48 -26.01 -9.05
C THR A 511 -17.48 -25.24 -9.92
N LEU A 512 -17.81 -25.04 -11.20
CA LEU A 512 -16.93 -24.29 -12.11
C LEU A 512 -17.14 -22.79 -11.95
N ASP A 513 -16.13 -22.10 -11.43
CA ASP A 513 -16.06 -20.66 -11.30
C ASP A 513 -15.24 -20.05 -12.45
N MET A 514 -15.95 -19.43 -13.41
CA MET A 514 -15.32 -18.90 -14.63
C MET A 514 -14.32 -17.76 -14.39
N ASN A 515 -14.31 -17.15 -13.19
CA ASN A 515 -13.40 -16.06 -12.83
C ASN A 515 -12.10 -16.57 -12.18
N SER A 516 -12.00 -17.87 -11.88
CA SER A 516 -10.85 -18.50 -11.20
C SER A 516 -10.35 -19.76 -11.92
N ILE A 517 -10.84 -20.01 -13.13
CA ILE A 517 -10.50 -21.19 -13.92
C ILE A 517 -9.34 -20.92 -14.89
N TYR A 518 -8.37 -21.82 -14.87
CA TYR A 518 -7.27 -21.91 -15.81
C TYR A 518 -7.36 -23.26 -16.49
N TYR A 519 -7.26 -23.32 -17.82
CA TYR A 519 -7.43 -24.59 -18.52
C TYR A 519 -6.65 -24.65 -19.82
N ASP A 520 -6.39 -25.87 -20.24
CA ASP A 520 -5.94 -26.22 -21.57
C ASP A 520 -6.90 -27.23 -22.22
N ARG A 521 -6.85 -27.37 -23.55
CA ARG A 521 -7.69 -28.29 -24.30
C ARG A 521 -7.02 -28.88 -25.53
N VAL A 522 -7.47 -30.08 -25.89
CA VAL A 522 -7.12 -30.73 -27.15
C VAL A 522 -8.38 -31.27 -27.85
N ASN A 523 -8.48 -31.02 -29.16
CA ASN A 523 -9.56 -31.51 -30.00
C ASN A 523 -9.10 -32.74 -30.78
N ILE A 524 -9.96 -33.76 -30.86
CA ILE A 524 -9.69 -35.01 -31.56
C ILE A 524 -10.83 -35.25 -32.53
N SER A 525 -10.54 -35.18 -33.82
CA SER A 525 -11.51 -35.52 -34.87
C SER A 525 -11.31 -36.98 -35.29
N VAL A 526 -12.27 -37.82 -34.95
CA VAL A 526 -12.27 -39.24 -35.30
C VAL A 526 -13.07 -39.42 -36.59
N THR A 527 -12.38 -39.80 -37.67
CA THR A 527 -12.99 -40.00 -38.99
C THR A 527 -13.21 -41.48 -39.29
N ALA A 528 -14.10 -41.77 -40.24
CA ALA A 528 -14.22 -43.12 -40.77
C ALA A 528 -12.84 -43.61 -41.32
N PRO A 529 -12.59 -44.93 -41.32
CA PRO A 529 -11.32 -45.52 -41.80
C PRO A 529 -10.92 -45.12 -43.21
#